data_AF-A0A972UWH0-F1
#
_entry.id   AF-A0A972UWH0-F1
#
_cell.length_a   1.000
_cell.length_b   1.000
_cell.length_c   1.000
_cell.angle_alpha   90.00
_cell.angle_beta   90.00
_cell.angle_gamma   90.00
#
_symmetry.space_group_name_H-M   'P 1'
#
loop_
_entity.id
_entity.type
_entity.pdbx_description
1 polymer ?
#
loop_
_entity_poly.entity_id
_entity_poly.type
_entity_poly.pdbx_seq_one_letter_code
_entity_poly.pdbx_strand_id
1 'polypeptide(L)'
;CEGMDFMDAEKFKKLWIDQYNYLTFEKECNNILWLFAYGGNPDMNLDLYPGNEYVDIIGLDVYKPSLEGIKEKYDMLQTLNKPFMIAEFGLKGEVGEFDFLNLIEEIKEFSPNTFAIMGWDSKHFTSDENINGKEFMEHPLIITREEIKY
;
A
#
# COMPACT_ATOMS: atom_id res chain seq x y z
N CYS A 1 -27.98 1.99 19.62
CA CYS A 1 -26.57 1.90 20.05
C CYS A 1 -25.84 3.05 19.38
N GLU A 2 -25.69 4.17 20.08
CA GLU A 2 -25.08 5.40 19.56
C GLU A 2 -23.57 5.40 19.82
N GLY A 3 -22.82 5.96 18.88
CA GLY A 3 -21.55 6.64 19.17
C GLY A 3 -20.30 5.77 19.25
N MET A 4 -19.96 5.07 18.17
CA MET A 4 -18.54 4.82 17.90
C MET A 4 -18.01 6.11 17.25
N ASP A 5 -17.47 7.01 18.08
CA ASP A 5 -16.91 8.30 17.63
C ASP A 5 -15.63 7.98 16.83
N PHE A 6 -15.78 7.78 15.52
CA PHE A 6 -14.63 7.74 14.62
C PHE A 6 -13.84 9.03 14.82
N MET A 7 -12.51 8.93 14.89
CA MET A 7 -11.68 10.11 15.02
C MET A 7 -12.01 11.11 13.91
N ASP A 8 -12.44 12.30 14.31
CA ASP A 8 -12.67 13.44 13.42
C ASP A 8 -11.48 13.66 12.48
N ALA A 9 -11.74 13.88 11.20
CA ALA A 9 -10.71 13.96 10.17
C ALA A 9 -9.66 15.05 10.46
N GLU A 10 -10.10 16.17 11.05
CA GLU A 10 -9.19 17.22 11.50
C GLU A 10 -8.28 16.77 12.64
N LYS A 11 -8.77 15.94 13.57
CA LYS A 11 -7.94 15.37 14.63
C LYS A 11 -6.90 14.40 14.08
N PHE A 12 -7.27 13.56 13.11
CA PHE A 12 -6.33 12.67 12.43
C PHE A 12 -5.21 13.48 11.74
N LYS A 13 -5.58 14.50 10.95
CA LYS A 13 -4.60 15.35 10.24
C LYS A 13 -3.67 16.08 11.22
N LYS A 14 -4.20 16.59 12.34
CA LYS A 14 -3.38 17.20 13.40
C LYS A 14 -2.38 16.22 13.99
N LEU A 15 -2.80 15.00 14.28
CA LEU A 15 -1.90 13.97 14.81
C LEU A 15 -0.79 13.60 13.80
N TRP A 16 -1.16 13.43 12.52
CA TRP A 16 -0.19 13.16 11.46
C TRP A 16 0.86 14.28 11.35
N ILE A 17 0.39 15.53 11.25
CA ILE A 17 1.27 16.70 11.10
C ILE A 17 2.15 16.91 12.34
N ASP A 18 1.64 16.61 13.53
CA ASP A 18 2.42 16.64 14.77
C ASP A 18 3.58 15.62 14.73
N GLN A 19 3.30 14.38 14.32
CA GLN A 19 4.34 13.36 14.13
C GLN A 19 5.35 13.76 13.05
N TYR A 20 4.89 14.31 11.94
CA TYR A 20 5.75 14.83 10.87
C TYR A 20 6.71 15.90 11.40
N ASN A 21 6.18 16.90 12.10
CA ASN A 21 6.98 18.01 12.61
C ASN A 21 7.97 17.54 13.68
N TYR A 22 7.52 16.65 14.57
CA TYR A 22 8.36 16.11 15.63
C TYR A 22 9.55 15.32 15.06
N LEU A 23 9.30 14.36 14.17
CA LEU A 23 10.38 13.53 13.63
C LEU A 23 11.27 14.29 12.64
N THR A 24 10.68 15.10 11.76
CA THR A 24 11.42 15.77 10.68
C THR A 24 12.17 17.01 11.16
N PHE A 25 11.53 17.87 11.98
CA PHE A 25 12.12 19.14 12.38
C PHE A 25 12.68 19.13 13.80
N GLU A 26 11.99 18.53 14.78
CA GLU A 26 12.50 18.52 16.17
C GLU A 26 13.60 17.46 16.37
N LYS A 27 13.42 16.25 15.80
CA LYS A 27 14.41 15.16 15.88
C LYS A 27 15.36 15.11 14.70
N GLU A 28 15.17 15.96 13.70
CA GLU A 28 16.03 16.05 12.52
C GLU A 28 16.28 14.68 11.85
N CYS A 29 15.26 13.80 11.85
CA CYS A 29 15.34 12.48 11.23
C CYS A 29 15.24 12.61 9.71
N ASN A 30 16.40 12.74 9.05
CA ASN A 30 16.51 12.98 7.61
C ASN A 30 16.46 11.70 6.74
N ASN A 31 16.00 10.58 7.29
CA ASN A 31 16.00 9.25 6.67
C ASN A 31 14.62 8.56 6.71
N ILE A 32 13.55 9.34 6.82
CA ILE A 32 12.17 8.87 6.87
C ILE A 32 11.47 9.23 5.55
N LEU A 33 10.71 8.28 5.01
CA LEU A 33 9.73 8.51 3.96
C LEU A 33 8.32 8.33 4.56
N TRP A 34 7.42 9.26 4.26
CA TRP A 34 6.06 9.28 4.80
C TRP A 34 5.08 8.58 3.85
N LEU A 35 4.66 7.37 4.22
CA LEU A 35 3.67 6.57 3.48
C LEU A 35 2.27 6.77 4.04
N PHE A 36 1.37 7.35 3.25
CA PHE A 36 -0.05 7.44 3.55
C PHE A 36 -0.83 6.32 2.85
N ALA A 37 -1.24 5.31 3.62
CA ALA A 37 -1.93 4.12 3.11
C ALA A 37 -3.35 3.98 3.68
N TYR A 38 -4.27 3.49 2.86
CA TYR A 38 -5.64 3.17 3.29
C TYR A 38 -5.91 1.67 3.27
N GLY A 39 -6.43 1.15 4.37
CA GLY A 39 -6.91 -0.23 4.47
C GLY A 39 -8.43 -0.33 4.57
N GLY A 40 -9.00 -1.28 3.81
CA GLY A 40 -10.29 -1.93 4.12
C GLY A 40 -11.59 -1.09 4.13
N ASN A 41 -11.54 0.24 4.01
CA ASN A 41 -12.74 1.08 4.07
C ASN A 41 -13.48 1.10 2.72
N PRO A 42 -14.77 0.68 2.63
CA PRO A 42 -15.56 0.83 1.41
C PRO A 42 -15.81 2.30 1.04
N ASP A 43 -15.96 3.18 2.02
CA ASP A 43 -16.30 4.60 1.85
C ASP A 43 -15.05 5.49 1.90
N MET A 44 -13.96 5.03 1.26
CA MET A 44 -12.70 5.76 1.25
C MET A 44 -12.86 7.13 0.59
N ASN A 45 -12.37 8.17 1.26
CA ASN A 45 -12.26 9.52 0.73
C ASN A 45 -10.92 10.16 1.15
N LEU A 46 -10.65 11.37 0.68
CA LEU A 46 -9.42 12.10 0.95
C LEU A 46 -9.50 13.04 2.17
N ASP A 47 -10.52 12.95 3.02
CA ASP A 47 -10.69 13.88 4.15
C ASP A 47 -9.58 13.74 5.20
N LEU A 48 -9.02 12.52 5.31
CA LEU A 48 -7.89 12.19 6.19
C LEU A 48 -6.53 12.58 5.58
N TYR A 49 -6.47 12.97 4.31
CA TYR A 49 -5.21 13.32 3.66
C TYR A 49 -4.63 14.60 4.28
N PRO A 50 -3.42 14.57 4.86
CA PRO A 50 -2.87 15.69 5.62
C PRO A 50 -2.35 16.84 4.74
N GLY A 51 -2.12 16.58 3.44
CA GLY A 51 -1.54 17.54 2.49
C GLY A 51 -0.30 16.96 1.79
N ASN A 52 -0.02 17.47 0.58
CA ASN A 52 1.09 16.99 -0.25
C ASN A 52 2.47 17.23 0.37
N GLU A 53 2.58 18.19 1.28
CA GLU A 53 3.80 18.55 2.00
C GLU A 53 4.15 17.58 3.15
N TYR A 54 3.21 16.71 3.57
CA TYR A 54 3.39 15.79 4.69
C TYR A 54 3.40 14.31 4.28
N VAL A 55 3.41 14.02 2.96
CA VAL A 55 3.32 12.67 2.40
C VAL A 55 4.29 12.53 1.23
N ASP A 56 5.09 11.48 1.25
CA ASP A 56 6.01 11.13 0.16
C ASP A 56 5.40 10.09 -0.77
N ILE A 57 4.73 9.07 -0.19
CA ILE A 57 4.22 7.90 -0.88
C ILE A 57 2.76 7.70 -0.51
N ILE A 58 1.94 7.27 -1.47
CA ILE A 58 0.54 6.88 -1.26
C ILE A 58 0.37 5.37 -1.46
N GLY A 59 -0.61 4.77 -0.81
CA GLY A 59 -0.84 3.34 -1.00
C GLY A 59 -2.19 2.82 -0.52
N LEU A 60 -2.40 1.53 -0.77
CA LEU A 60 -3.56 0.77 -0.31
C LEU A 60 -3.12 -0.50 0.40
N ASP A 61 -3.85 -0.87 1.45
CA ASP A 61 -3.74 -2.16 2.11
C ASP A 61 -4.80 -3.09 1.53
N VAL A 62 -4.35 -4.19 0.92
CA VAL A 62 -5.17 -5.11 0.14
C VAL A 62 -5.09 -6.51 0.72
N TYR A 63 -6.16 -6.89 1.41
CA TYR A 63 -6.33 -8.23 1.99
C TYR A 63 -7.47 -8.98 1.31
N LYS A 64 -7.36 -9.15 -0.01
CA LYS A 64 -8.36 -9.75 -0.89
C LYS A 64 -7.67 -10.66 -1.91
N PRO A 65 -8.35 -11.69 -2.43
CA PRO A 65 -7.78 -12.60 -3.43
C PRO A 65 -7.70 -11.98 -4.84
N SER A 66 -8.00 -10.68 -5.01
CA SER A 66 -7.94 -9.96 -6.28
C SER A 66 -7.87 -8.45 -6.06
N LEU A 67 -7.20 -7.75 -6.98
CA LEU A 67 -7.13 -6.28 -7.05
C LEU A 67 -8.30 -5.64 -7.81
N GLU A 68 -9.25 -6.38 -8.40
CA GLU A 68 -10.35 -5.79 -9.18
C GLU A 68 -11.10 -4.66 -8.44
N GLY A 69 -11.32 -4.85 -7.14
CA GLY A 69 -12.03 -3.89 -6.28
C GLY A 69 -11.22 -2.67 -5.81
N ILE A 70 -10.00 -2.43 -6.30
CA ILE A 70 -9.18 -1.28 -5.88
C ILE A 70 -9.13 -0.13 -6.89
N LYS A 71 -9.58 -0.32 -8.13
CA LYS A 71 -9.38 0.64 -9.24
C LYS A 71 -9.83 2.07 -8.90
N GLU A 72 -11.04 2.22 -8.36
CA GLU A 72 -11.59 3.53 -8.00
C GLU A 72 -10.74 4.25 -6.94
N LYS A 73 -10.28 3.50 -5.93
CA LYS A 73 -9.43 4.01 -4.85
C LYS A 73 -8.04 4.37 -5.35
N TYR A 74 -7.48 3.53 -6.22
CA TYR A 74 -6.24 3.80 -6.91
C TYR A 74 -6.34 5.10 -7.71
N ASP A 75 -7.37 5.26 -8.54
CA ASP A 75 -7.57 6.46 -9.35
C ASP A 75 -7.72 7.72 -8.50
N MET A 76 -8.46 7.63 -7.40
CA MET A 76 -8.57 8.74 -6.44
C MET A 76 -7.21 9.12 -5.84
N LEU A 77 -6.41 8.15 -5.41
CA LEU A 77 -5.06 8.42 -4.88
C LEU A 77 -4.14 9.01 -5.96
N GLN A 78 -4.24 8.56 -7.22
CA GLN A 78 -3.42 9.12 -8.31
C GLN A 78 -3.63 10.63 -8.51
N THR A 79 -4.79 11.18 -8.12
CA THR A 79 -5.03 12.65 -8.18
C THR A 79 -4.08 13.46 -7.29
N LEU A 80 -3.47 12.83 -6.28
CA LEU A 80 -2.51 13.46 -5.37
C LEU A 80 -1.12 13.64 -6.00
N ASN A 81 -0.88 12.99 -7.15
CA ASN A 81 0.37 13.05 -7.91
C ASN A 81 1.61 12.64 -7.08
N LYS A 82 1.47 11.51 -6.36
CA LYS A 82 2.51 10.88 -5.52
C LYS A 82 2.78 9.45 -6.01
N PRO A 83 4.00 8.90 -5.81
CA PRO A 83 4.30 7.49 -6.08
C PRO A 83 3.34 6.55 -5.33
N PHE A 84 2.88 5.50 -5.99
CA PHE A 84 1.92 4.54 -5.44
C PHE A 84 2.54 3.18 -5.15
N MET A 85 2.23 2.61 -3.98
CA MET A 85 2.55 1.24 -3.65
C MET A 85 1.32 0.48 -3.14
N ILE A 86 1.33 -0.84 -3.31
CA ILE A 86 0.46 -1.72 -2.52
C ILE A 86 1.14 -1.85 -1.15
N ALA A 87 0.66 -1.04 -0.21
CA ALA A 87 1.29 -0.79 1.09
C ALA A 87 1.26 -2.03 1.98
N GLU A 88 0.20 -2.82 1.89
CA GLU A 88 0.12 -4.17 2.44
C GLU A 88 -0.61 -5.05 1.42
N PHE A 89 -0.10 -6.26 1.21
CA PHE A 89 -0.78 -7.29 0.44
C PHE A 89 -0.81 -8.58 1.25
N GLY A 90 -1.99 -9.16 1.36
CA GLY A 90 -2.17 -10.43 2.05
C GLY A 90 -3.32 -11.23 1.48
N LEU A 91 -3.16 -12.54 1.48
CA LEU A 91 -4.23 -13.45 1.07
C LEU A 91 -4.96 -13.94 2.31
N LYS A 92 -6.29 -13.96 2.23
CA LYS A 92 -7.12 -14.63 3.24
C LYS A 92 -7.47 -16.00 2.68
N GLY A 93 -7.06 -17.08 3.36
CA GLY A 93 -7.39 -18.44 2.94
C GLY A 93 -6.26 -19.43 3.18
N GLU A 94 -6.35 -20.60 2.56
CA GLU A 94 -5.27 -21.57 2.56
C GLU A 94 -4.14 -21.12 1.61
N VAL A 95 -2.91 -21.44 2.00
CA VAL A 95 -1.73 -21.20 1.17
C VAL A 95 -1.70 -22.25 0.06
N GLY A 96 -1.29 -21.87 -1.16
CA GLY A 96 -1.13 -22.82 -2.28
C GLY A 96 -2.12 -22.65 -3.42
N GLU A 97 -3.11 -21.78 -3.29
CA GLU A 97 -4.14 -21.59 -4.30
C GLU A 97 -4.00 -20.30 -5.11
N PHE A 98 -3.19 -19.36 -4.65
CA PHE A 98 -3.04 -18.06 -5.32
C PHE A 98 -1.98 -18.12 -6.42
N ASP A 99 -2.32 -17.63 -7.61
CA ASP A 99 -1.41 -17.53 -8.75
C ASP A 99 -0.76 -16.15 -8.80
N PHE A 100 0.53 -16.10 -8.50
CA PHE A 100 1.28 -14.85 -8.45
C PHE A 100 1.50 -14.22 -9.83
N LEU A 101 1.45 -14.97 -10.94
CA LEU A 101 1.52 -14.34 -12.27
C LEU A 101 0.23 -13.58 -12.59
N ASN A 102 -0.92 -14.03 -12.07
CA ASN A 102 -2.16 -13.26 -12.18
C ASN A 102 -2.07 -11.93 -11.43
N LEU A 103 -1.34 -11.86 -10.31
CA LEU A 103 -1.13 -10.61 -9.59
C LEU A 103 -0.42 -9.55 -10.46
N ILE A 104 0.51 -9.96 -11.33
CA ILE A 104 1.17 -9.04 -12.28
C ILE A 104 0.17 -8.46 -13.27
N GLU A 105 -0.71 -9.29 -13.81
CA GLU A 105 -1.75 -8.86 -14.74
C GLU A 105 -2.78 -7.96 -14.06
N GLU A 106 -3.17 -8.28 -12.82
CA GLU A 106 -4.04 -7.44 -12.01
C GLU A 106 -3.41 -6.09 -11.67
N ILE A 107 -2.10 -6.04 -11.37
CA ILE A 107 -1.40 -4.78 -11.14
C ILE A 107 -1.45 -3.91 -12.40
N LYS A 108 -1.19 -4.48 -13.59
CA LYS A 108 -1.24 -3.74 -14.86
C LYS A 108 -2.63 -3.18 -15.14
N GLU A 109 -3.67 -3.94 -14.86
CA GLU A 109 -5.06 -3.54 -15.13
C GLU A 109 -5.58 -2.52 -14.11
N PHE A 110 -5.37 -2.79 -12.81
CA PHE A 110 -6.05 -2.07 -11.75
C PHE A 110 -5.21 -1.00 -11.06
N SER A 111 -3.88 -1.07 -11.16
CA SER A 111 -2.95 -0.17 -10.45
C SER A 111 -1.59 -0.03 -11.17
N PRO A 112 -1.55 0.40 -12.44
CA PRO A 112 -0.36 0.27 -13.31
C PRO A 112 0.89 1.04 -12.86
N ASN A 113 0.76 2.05 -11.98
CA ASN A 113 1.90 2.82 -11.46
C ASN A 113 2.44 2.29 -10.12
N THR A 114 2.06 1.08 -9.72
CA THR A 114 2.58 0.43 -8.52
C THR A 114 4.09 0.23 -8.64
N PHE A 115 4.88 0.91 -7.80
CA PHE A 115 6.35 0.75 -7.80
C PHE A 115 6.83 -0.30 -6.79
N ALA A 116 6.02 -0.63 -5.79
CA ALA A 116 6.34 -1.61 -4.76
C ALA A 116 5.08 -2.31 -4.24
N ILE A 117 5.28 -3.53 -3.75
CA ILE A 117 4.27 -4.33 -3.05
C ILE A 117 4.92 -4.90 -1.78
N MET A 118 4.24 -4.80 -0.65
CA MET A 118 4.71 -5.34 0.62
C MET A 118 3.79 -6.48 1.07
N GLY A 119 4.30 -7.70 1.09
CA GLY A 119 3.60 -8.85 1.63
C GLY A 119 3.54 -8.83 3.15
N TRP A 120 2.35 -8.95 3.73
CA TRP A 120 2.15 -8.79 5.17
C TRP A 120 2.75 -9.92 6.01
N ASP A 121 2.52 -11.17 5.63
CA ASP A 121 3.11 -12.32 6.32
C ASP A 121 3.83 -13.24 5.34
N SER A 122 4.87 -13.90 5.85
CA SER A 122 5.63 -14.86 5.05
C SER A 122 4.80 -16.09 4.71
N LYS A 123 3.77 -16.42 5.47
CA LYS A 123 2.99 -17.63 5.22
C LYS A 123 2.14 -17.52 3.95
N HIS A 124 1.46 -16.41 3.75
CA HIS A 124 0.56 -16.20 2.62
C HIS A 124 1.26 -15.45 1.47
N PHE A 125 2.29 -14.66 1.77
CA PHE A 125 3.15 -14.02 0.77
C PHE A 125 4.53 -14.71 0.63
N THR A 126 4.56 -16.03 0.74
CA THR A 126 5.69 -16.81 0.20
C THR A 126 5.37 -17.22 -1.22
N SER A 127 6.23 -16.79 -2.12
CA SER A 127 6.27 -17.24 -3.51
C SER A 127 6.33 -18.77 -3.62
N ASP A 128 7.05 -19.42 -2.70
CA ASP A 128 7.39 -20.83 -2.83
C ASP A 128 6.25 -21.76 -2.41
N GLU A 129 5.27 -21.24 -1.66
CA GLU A 129 4.13 -22.01 -1.18
C GLU A 129 2.87 -21.79 -2.03
N ASN A 130 2.91 -20.92 -3.05
CA ASN A 130 1.78 -20.56 -3.91
C ASN A 130 2.07 -20.85 -5.40
N ILE A 131 1.03 -20.78 -6.24
CA ILE A 131 1.15 -21.09 -7.67
C ILE A 131 1.99 -20.00 -8.35
N ASN A 132 2.98 -20.43 -9.13
CA ASN A 132 3.89 -19.60 -9.91
C ASN A 132 4.65 -18.53 -9.12
N GLY A 133 4.81 -18.65 -7.80
CA GLY A 133 5.46 -17.60 -7.05
C GLY A 133 6.95 -17.48 -7.35
N LYS A 134 7.64 -18.59 -7.66
CA LYS A 134 9.03 -18.52 -8.12
C LYS A 134 9.13 -17.74 -9.44
N GLU A 135 8.27 -18.07 -10.39
CA GLU A 135 8.17 -17.41 -11.69
C GLU A 135 7.82 -15.93 -11.55
N PHE A 136 7.02 -15.56 -10.55
CA PHE A 136 6.76 -14.17 -10.19
C PHE A 136 8.04 -13.46 -9.71
N MET A 137 8.81 -14.07 -8.81
CA MET A 137 10.07 -13.48 -8.34
C MET A 137 11.13 -13.36 -9.44
N GLU A 138 11.07 -14.22 -10.47
CA GLU A 138 11.95 -14.17 -11.65
C GLU A 138 11.38 -13.32 -12.80
N HIS A 139 10.19 -12.72 -12.64
CA HIS A 139 9.52 -12.00 -13.70
C HIS A 139 10.21 -10.65 -14.00
N PRO A 140 10.43 -10.24 -15.26
CA PRO A 140 11.17 -9.01 -15.62
C PRO A 140 10.61 -7.67 -15.10
N LEU A 141 9.40 -7.67 -14.56
CA LEU A 141 8.75 -6.49 -13.95
C LEU A 141 8.90 -6.46 -12.43
N ILE A 142 9.38 -7.53 -11.83
CA ILE A 142 9.61 -7.65 -10.40
C ILE A 142 11.09 -7.40 -10.17
N ILE A 143 11.40 -6.37 -9.38
CA ILE A 143 12.75 -6.07 -8.96
C ILE A 143 12.92 -6.68 -7.57
N THR A 144 13.81 -7.66 -7.48
CA THR A 144 14.15 -8.31 -6.22
C THR A 144 15.35 -7.63 -5.56
N ARG A 145 15.65 -8.02 -4.32
CA ARG A 145 16.79 -7.48 -3.56
C ARG A 145 18.12 -7.58 -4.32
N GLU A 146 18.32 -8.63 -5.11
CA GLU A 146 19.58 -8.87 -5.83
C GLU A 146 19.80 -7.89 -7.00
N GLU A 147 18.74 -7.22 -7.45
CA GLU A 147 18.77 -6.32 -8.61
C GLU A 147 18.87 -4.84 -8.22
N ILE A 148 18.68 -4.52 -6.92
CA ILE A 148 18.81 -3.15 -6.41
C ILE A 148 20.29 -2.77 -6.35
N LYS A 149 20.63 -1.68 -7.04
CA LYS A 149 21.98 -1.08 -7.00
C LYS A 149 22.02 -0.03 -5.89
N TYR A 150 23.04 -0.11 -5.04
CA TYR A 150 23.34 0.86 -3.98
C TYR A 150 24.47 1.80 -4.38
#